data_AF-A0A969W0J2-F1
#
_entry.id   AF-A0A969W0J2-F1
#
_cell.length_a   1.000
_cell.length_b   1.000
_cell.length_c   1.000
_cell.angle_alpha   90.00
_cell.angle_beta   90.00
_cell.angle_gamma   90.00
#
_symmetry.space_group_name_H-M   'P 1'
#
loop_
_entity.id
_entity.type
_entity.pdbx_description
1 polymer ?
#
loop_
_entity_poly.entity_id
_entity_poly.type
_entity_poly.pdbx_seq_one_letter_code
_entity_poly.pdbx_strand_id
1 'polypeptide(L)'
;MQAHREIAILGTAVYDTSGQLCFAGGKFTPHNGAIWEEKDTSATLSTSKYMAYHKTDWVSACSMVLNFPHFSTCPYFDPDYFLYYEDFDFCRRYATQGYEIYFSDRPRVIHQNFVNHQSQSRSQNRA
;
A
#
# COMPACT_ATOMS: atom_id res chain seq x y z
N MET A 1 -15.38 -4.85 -0.43
CA MET A 1 -15.98 -3.71 0.31
C MET A 1 -17.47 -3.85 0.61
N GLN A 2 -18.30 -4.58 -0.17
CA GLN A 2 -19.77 -4.60 0.06
C GLN A 2 -20.20 -5.11 1.47
N ALA A 3 -19.39 -5.96 2.10
CA ALA A 3 -19.56 -6.46 3.47
C ALA A 3 -18.82 -5.65 4.56
N HIS A 4 -17.97 -4.70 4.15
CA HIS A 4 -17.14 -3.84 5.01
C HIS A 4 -17.32 -2.40 4.58
N ARG A 5 -18.51 -1.86 4.88
CA ARG A 5 -18.89 -0.53 4.42
C ARG A 5 -18.08 0.54 5.11
N GLU A 6 -17.55 0.32 6.29
CA GLU A 6 -16.71 1.28 7.01
C GLU A 6 -15.46 1.71 6.23
N ILE A 7 -14.95 0.86 5.33
CA ILE A 7 -13.69 1.11 4.62
C ILE A 7 -13.87 2.20 3.55
N ALA A 8 -13.17 3.31 3.74
CA ALA A 8 -13.14 4.42 2.79
C ALA A 8 -11.99 4.29 1.77
N ILE A 9 -10.81 3.92 2.27
CA ILE A 9 -9.58 3.75 1.49
C ILE A 9 -9.06 2.33 1.73
N LEU A 10 -8.85 1.59 0.64
CA LEU A 10 -8.32 0.23 0.68
C LEU A 10 -7.04 0.12 -0.15
N GLY A 11 -5.94 -0.24 0.49
CA GLY A 11 -4.69 -0.64 -0.17
C GLY A 11 -4.63 -2.13 -0.42
N THR A 12 -3.76 -2.55 -1.33
CA THR A 12 -3.53 -3.96 -1.62
C THR A 12 -2.06 -4.33 -1.58
N ALA A 13 -1.76 -5.63 -1.50
CA ALA A 13 -0.38 -6.10 -1.51
C ALA A 13 0.29 -5.79 -2.85
N VAL A 14 1.49 -5.20 -2.80
CA VAL A 14 2.30 -4.86 -3.97
C VAL A 14 3.53 -5.73 -3.98
N TYR A 15 3.75 -6.43 -5.08
CA TYR A 15 4.91 -7.27 -5.31
C TYR A 15 5.75 -6.70 -6.44
N ASP A 16 7.05 -6.97 -6.44
CA ASP A 16 7.87 -6.74 -7.62
C ASP A 16 7.77 -7.90 -8.63
N THR A 17 8.47 -7.76 -9.75
CA THR A 17 8.55 -8.78 -10.80
C THR A 17 9.29 -10.05 -10.38
N SER A 18 10.03 -10.03 -9.27
CA SER A 18 10.66 -11.22 -8.69
C SER A 18 9.74 -11.99 -7.74
N GLY A 19 8.56 -11.43 -7.43
CA GLY A 19 7.61 -11.99 -6.48
C GLY A 19 7.90 -11.60 -5.02
N GLN A 20 8.79 -10.63 -4.78
CA GLN A 20 9.04 -10.10 -3.45
C GLN A 20 7.97 -9.07 -3.06
N LEU A 21 7.46 -9.14 -1.83
CA LEU A 21 6.54 -8.13 -1.31
C LEU A 21 7.28 -6.79 -1.14
N CYS A 22 6.82 -5.78 -1.86
CA CYS A 22 7.31 -4.41 -1.74
C CYS A 22 6.54 -3.61 -0.69
N PHE A 23 5.22 -3.75 -0.65
CA PHE A 23 4.35 -2.93 0.20
C PHE A 23 3.12 -3.71 0.70
N ALA A 24 2.84 -3.63 2.00
CA ALA A 24 1.65 -4.24 2.62
C ALA A 24 0.94 -3.31 3.63
N GLY A 25 0.98 -2.00 3.37
CA GLY A 25 0.47 -0.97 4.27
C GLY A 25 1.60 -0.21 4.95
N GLY A 26 1.24 0.83 5.68
CA GLY A 26 2.21 1.74 6.28
C GLY A 26 1.82 2.20 7.67
N LYS A 27 2.83 2.61 8.44
CA LYS A 27 2.68 3.14 9.80
C LYS A 27 3.17 4.57 9.88
N PHE A 28 2.58 5.30 10.82
CA PHE A 28 2.98 6.66 11.14
C PHE A 28 3.03 6.91 12.64
N THR A 29 4.12 7.54 13.08
CA THR A 29 4.32 7.92 14.48
C THR A 29 4.31 9.44 14.64
N PRO A 30 3.24 10.04 15.18
CA PRO A 30 3.09 11.50 15.21
C PRO A 30 4.16 12.25 16.00
N HIS A 31 4.64 11.68 17.10
CA HIS A 31 5.54 12.41 18.02
C HIS A 31 6.95 12.64 17.47
N ASN A 32 7.38 11.84 16.48
CA ASN A 32 8.70 11.94 15.86
C ASN A 32 8.65 12.03 14.33
N GLY A 33 7.45 12.04 13.74
CA GLY A 33 7.24 12.14 12.30
C GLY A 33 7.69 10.90 11.51
N ALA A 34 7.99 9.78 12.17
CA ALA A 34 8.47 8.59 11.48
C ALA A 34 7.34 7.94 10.65
N ILE A 35 7.65 7.68 9.38
CA ILE A 35 6.80 7.01 8.39
C ILE A 35 7.57 5.81 7.88
N TRP A 36 6.95 4.63 7.86
CA TRP A 36 7.58 3.45 7.27
C TRP A 36 6.55 2.48 6.70
N GLU A 37 7.05 1.63 5.81
CA GLU A 37 6.31 0.56 5.16
C GLU A 37 6.28 -0.67 6.08
N GLU A 38 5.10 -1.26 6.24
CA GLU A 38 4.95 -2.53 6.93
C GLU A 38 5.22 -3.66 5.92
N LYS A 39 6.35 -4.35 6.10
CA LYS A 39 6.78 -5.48 5.26
C LYS A 39 6.62 -6.83 5.95
N ASP A 40 6.15 -6.84 7.19
CA ASP A 40 6.01 -8.07 7.94
C ASP A 40 4.83 -8.89 7.39
N THR A 41 5.18 -9.89 6.60
CA THR A 41 4.24 -10.79 5.93
C THR A 41 3.54 -11.74 6.90
N SER A 42 4.12 -11.98 8.08
CA SER A 42 3.63 -12.99 9.03
C SER A 42 2.39 -12.54 9.83
N ALA A 43 2.29 -11.24 10.13
CA ALA A 43 1.14 -10.66 10.82
C ALA A 43 0.05 -10.18 9.84
N THR A 44 0.45 -9.87 8.61
CA THR A 44 -0.37 -9.11 7.66
C THR A 44 -0.85 -9.94 6.46
N LEU A 45 -0.22 -11.08 6.14
CA LEU A 45 -0.70 -12.02 5.12
C LEU A 45 -1.36 -13.22 5.80
N SER A 46 -2.66 -13.35 5.64
CA SER A 46 -3.43 -14.46 6.16
C SER A 46 -3.22 -15.72 5.32
N THR A 47 -3.02 -16.87 5.98
CA THR A 47 -3.11 -18.19 5.34
C THR A 47 -4.56 -18.60 5.02
N SER A 48 -5.54 -17.82 5.47
CA SER A 48 -6.96 -18.04 5.23
C SER A 48 -7.33 -17.93 3.75
N LYS A 49 -8.44 -18.58 3.35
CA LYS A 49 -9.12 -18.39 2.05
C LYS A 49 -10.10 -17.20 2.07
N TYR A 50 -10.27 -16.48 3.18
CA TYR A 50 -11.11 -15.27 3.28
C TYR A 50 -10.33 -13.95 3.27
N MET A 51 -10.88 -12.91 2.63
CA MET A 51 -10.20 -11.62 2.48
C MET A 51 -9.99 -11.02 3.86
N ALA A 52 -8.73 -10.79 4.22
CA ALA A 52 -8.40 -10.10 5.45
C ALA A 52 -8.29 -8.60 5.17
N TYR A 53 -8.77 -7.81 6.13
CA TYR A 53 -8.68 -6.36 6.11
C TYR A 53 -7.95 -5.92 7.39
N HIS A 54 -6.82 -5.25 7.22
CA HIS A 54 -5.96 -4.81 8.32
C HIS A 54 -5.98 -3.30 8.39
N LYS A 55 -6.24 -2.74 9.58
CA LYS A 55 -6.20 -1.29 9.77
C LYS A 55 -4.76 -0.79 9.63
N THR A 56 -4.58 0.29 8.90
CA THR A 56 -3.27 0.85 8.56
C THR A 56 -3.33 2.37 8.55
N ASP A 57 -2.18 3.03 8.68
CA ASP A 57 -2.15 4.51 8.71
C ASP A 57 -2.14 5.09 7.30
N TRP A 58 -1.58 4.38 6.33
CA TRP A 58 -1.52 4.78 4.94
C TRP A 58 -1.32 3.60 4.00
N VAL A 59 -1.66 3.78 2.73
CA VAL A 59 -1.50 2.79 1.66
C VAL A 59 -0.89 3.45 0.43
N SER A 60 -0.17 2.68 -0.38
CA SER A 60 0.43 3.22 -1.60
C SER A 60 -0.62 3.54 -2.67
N ALA A 61 -0.48 4.69 -3.31
CA ALA A 61 -1.33 5.10 -4.42
C ALA A 61 -1.21 4.20 -5.66
N CYS A 62 -0.11 3.43 -5.81
CA CYS A 62 0.05 2.50 -6.93
C CYS A 62 -0.95 1.33 -6.88
N SER A 63 -1.56 1.08 -5.71
CA SER A 63 -2.62 0.08 -5.54
C SER A 63 -3.62 0.51 -4.47
N MET A 64 -4.44 1.49 -4.82
CA MET A 64 -5.44 2.08 -3.96
C MET A 64 -6.85 1.95 -4.56
N VAL A 65 -7.80 1.57 -3.73
CA VAL A 65 -9.23 1.50 -4.06
C VAL A 65 -9.98 2.47 -3.16
N LEU A 66 -10.76 3.36 -3.78
CA LEU A 66 -11.55 4.36 -3.08
C LEU A 66 -13.03 3.98 -3.09
N ASN A 67 -13.64 3.98 -1.91
CA ASN A 67 -15.07 3.80 -1.76
C ASN A 67 -15.77 5.16 -1.84
N PHE A 68 -15.92 5.69 -3.07
CA PHE A 68 -16.44 7.05 -3.33
C PHE A 68 -17.68 7.46 -2.52
N PRO A 69 -18.71 6.60 -2.30
CA PRO A 69 -19.86 6.94 -1.47
C PRO A 69 -19.55 7.38 -0.03
N HIS A 70 -18.35 7.11 0.49
CA HIS A 70 -17.94 7.57 1.81
C HIS A 70 -17.57 9.04 1.83
N PHE A 71 -17.12 9.58 0.71
CA PHE A 71 -16.59 10.93 0.65
C PHE A 71 -17.70 11.93 0.34
N SER A 72 -17.77 12.99 1.15
CA SER A 72 -18.71 14.10 0.91
C SER A 72 -18.38 14.90 -0.35
N THR A 73 -17.11 14.89 -0.74
CA THR A 73 -16.57 15.56 -1.93
C THR A 73 -15.61 14.61 -2.63
N CYS A 74 -15.34 14.84 -3.92
CA CYS A 74 -14.40 14.00 -4.67
C CYS A 74 -13.02 14.06 -4.00
N PRO A 75 -12.44 12.92 -3.57
CA PRO A 75 -11.14 12.94 -2.94
C PRO A 75 -10.04 13.30 -3.95
N TYR A 76 -9.02 14.01 -3.49
CA TYR A 76 -7.95 14.53 -4.35
C TYR A 76 -6.60 14.47 -3.65
N PHE A 77 -5.52 14.35 -4.45
CA PHE A 77 -4.14 14.50 -4.00
C PHE A 77 -3.77 15.97 -3.91
N ASP A 78 -3.02 16.34 -2.88
CA ASP A 78 -2.51 17.70 -2.73
C ASP A 78 -1.40 17.95 -3.78
N PRO A 79 -1.56 18.95 -4.67
CA PRO A 79 -0.60 19.21 -5.75
C PRO A 79 0.80 19.63 -5.25
N ASP A 80 0.94 20.04 -3.99
CA ASP A 80 2.26 20.35 -3.42
C ASP A 80 3.13 19.08 -3.24
N TYR A 81 2.49 17.90 -3.23
CA TYR A 81 3.15 16.59 -3.25
C TYR A 81 3.02 15.95 -4.63
N PHE A 82 3.81 16.41 -5.60
CA PHE A 82 3.81 15.84 -6.94
C PHE A 82 4.35 14.40 -6.98
N LEU A 83 5.42 14.12 -6.23
CA LEU A 83 6.07 12.82 -6.14
C LEU A 83 6.70 12.67 -4.74
N TYR A 84 6.46 11.51 -4.13
CA TYR A 84 6.76 11.16 -2.75
C TYR A 84 5.84 11.85 -1.74
N TYR A 85 5.42 11.07 -0.75
CA TYR A 85 4.52 11.46 0.34
C TYR A 85 3.10 11.85 -0.11
N GLU A 86 2.77 11.81 -1.41
CA GLU A 86 1.43 12.13 -1.92
C GLU A 86 0.37 11.14 -1.39
N ASP A 87 0.75 9.88 -1.29
CA ASP A 87 -0.09 8.79 -0.79
C ASP A 87 -0.23 8.83 0.73
N PHE A 88 0.87 9.13 1.43
CA PHE A 88 0.88 9.40 2.86
C PHE A 88 0.02 10.61 3.21
N ASP A 89 0.22 11.77 2.56
CA ASP A 89 -0.59 12.98 2.78
C ASP A 89 -2.06 12.69 2.55
N PHE A 90 -2.40 12.08 1.41
CA PHE A 90 -3.76 11.71 1.07
C PHE A 90 -4.40 10.88 2.18
N CYS A 91 -3.76 9.78 2.57
CA CYS A 91 -4.25 8.91 3.63
C CYS A 91 -4.37 9.67 4.95
N ARG A 92 -3.34 10.45 5.32
CA ARG A 92 -3.31 11.20 6.57
C ARG A 92 -4.44 12.20 6.66
N ARG A 93 -4.65 12.98 5.60
CA ARG A 93 -5.70 14.02 5.51
C ARG A 93 -7.09 13.42 5.66
N TYR A 94 -7.37 12.28 5.03
CA TYR A 94 -8.66 11.60 5.21
C TYR A 94 -8.75 10.88 6.58
N ALA A 95 -7.68 10.28 7.09
CA ALA A 95 -7.68 9.72 8.44
C ALA A 95 -8.00 10.77 9.51
N THR A 96 -7.46 11.99 9.39
CA THR A 96 -7.78 13.11 10.32
C THR A 96 -9.23 13.59 10.24
N GLN A 97 -9.93 13.29 9.15
CA GLN A 97 -11.37 13.55 8.98
C GLN A 97 -12.24 12.36 9.44
N GLY A 98 -11.63 11.30 9.98
CA GLY A 98 -12.34 10.12 10.50
C GLY A 98 -12.60 9.02 9.46
N TYR A 99 -12.00 9.10 8.27
CA TYR A 99 -12.11 8.04 7.28
C TYR A 99 -11.24 6.84 7.66
N GLU A 100 -11.78 5.66 7.45
CA GLU A 100 -11.13 4.40 7.79
C GLU A 100 -10.28 3.87 6.64
N ILE A 101 -9.03 3.53 6.95
CA ILE A 101 -8.01 3.11 5.99
C ILE A 101 -7.57 1.69 6.32
N TYR A 102 -7.68 0.83 5.32
CA TYR A 102 -7.41 -0.59 5.46
C TYR A 102 -6.49 -1.09 4.35
N PHE A 103 -5.84 -2.20 4.62
CA PHE A 103 -5.03 -2.98 3.70
C PHE A 103 -5.64 -4.37 3.53
N SER A 104 -5.58 -4.93 2.32
CA SER A 104 -5.90 -6.33 2.06
C SER A 104 -4.79 -7.06 1.32
N ASP A 105 -4.48 -8.27 1.79
CA ASP A 105 -3.42 -9.17 1.31
C ASP A 105 -3.76 -9.96 0.03
N ARG A 106 -5.01 -9.80 -0.42
CA ARG A 106 -5.66 -10.68 -1.39
C ARG A 106 -5.64 -10.18 -2.81
N PRO A 107 -6.15 -8.97 -3.11
CA PRO A 107 -5.79 -8.35 -4.37
C PRO A 107 -4.28 -8.12 -4.33
N ARG A 108 -3.59 -8.59 -5.37
CA ARG A 108 -2.14 -8.45 -5.50
C ARG A 108 -1.85 -7.77 -6.82
N VAL A 109 -1.01 -6.76 -6.77
CA VAL A 109 -0.51 -6.11 -7.98
C VAL A 109 0.99 -6.35 -8.10
N ILE A 110 1.46 -6.41 -9.34
CA ILE A 110 2.88 -6.47 -9.65
C ILE A 110 3.30 -5.06 -10.09
N HIS A 111 4.20 -4.45 -9.35
CA HIS A 111 4.79 -3.17 -9.68
C HIS A 111 6.17 -3.41 -10.32
N GLN A 112 6.32 -2.95 -11.56
CA GLN A 112 7.60 -3.03 -12.24
C GLN A 112 8.50 -1.90 -11.74
N ASN A 113 9.38 -2.23 -10.81
CA ASN A 113 10.41 -1.31 -10.35
C ASN A 113 11.48 -1.11 -11.43
N PHE A 114 12.09 0.07 -11.46
CA PHE A 114 13.33 0.25 -12.19
C PHE A 114 14.41 -0.65 -11.57
N VAL A 115 14.72 -1.74 -12.25
CA VAL A 115 15.85 -2.59 -11.91
C VAL A 115 17.08 -1.94 -12.54
N ASN A 116 18.03 -1.46 -11.72
CA ASN A 116 19.35 -1.13 -12.25
C ASN A 116 19.91 -2.39 -12.92
N HIS A 117 20.29 -2.32 -14.20
CA HIS A 117 20.96 -3.40 -14.92
C HIS A 117 22.39 -3.63 -14.38
N GLN A 118 22.51 -4.08 -13.13
CA GLN A 118 23.70 -4.72 -12.57
C GLN A 118 23.15 -5.79 -11.61
N SER A 119 23.19 -7.09 -11.87
CA SER A 119 24.23 -7.90 -12.49
C SER A 119 23.61 -9.18 -13.08
N GLN A 120 23.71 -9.37 -14.40
CA GLN A 120 23.71 -10.73 -14.94
C GLN A 120 25.09 -11.32 -14.60
N SER A 121 25.21 -12.07 -13.51
CA SER A 121 26.32 -13.00 -13.39
C SER A 121 26.12 -14.05 -14.48
N ARG A 122 26.78 -13.88 -15.63
CA ARG A 122 26.99 -14.96 -16.59
C ARG A 122 27.65 -16.10 -15.82
N SER A 123 26.92 -17.18 -15.56
CA SER A 123 27.53 -18.47 -15.32
C SER A 123 28.28 -18.84 -16.60
N GLN A 124 29.57 -18.53 -16.63
CA GLN A 124 30.46 -19.06 -17.65
C GLN A 124 30.48 -20.59 -17.49
N ASN A 125 30.09 -21.27 -18.56
CA ASN A 125 30.39 -22.67 -18.83
C ASN A 125 31.83 -23.01 -18.38
N ARG A 126 31.99 -24.10 -17.64
CA ARG A 126 33.21 -24.89 -17.68
C ARG A 126 32.88 -26.26 -18.27
N ALA A 127 33.73 -26.63 -19.21
CA ALA A 127 33.76 -27.84 -20.02
C ALA A 127 33.76 -29.12 -19.18
#